data_AF-A0A9P4PDG5-F1
#
_entry.id   AF-A0A9P4PDG5-F1
#
_cell.length_a   1.000
_cell.length_b   1.000
_cell.length_c   1.000
_cell.angle_alpha   90.00
_cell.angle_beta   90.00
_cell.angle_gamma   90.00
#
_symmetry.space_group_name_H-M   'P 1'
#
loop_
_entity.id
_entity.type
_entity.pdbx_description
1 polymer ?
#
loop_
_entity_poly.entity_id
_entity_poly.type
_entity_poly.pdbx_seq_one_letter_code
_entity_poly.pdbx_strand_id
1 'polypeptide(L)'
;MSSFKTCARQMHCAALLRRQTRSFHALSRLRKQQSFPAAYYRGGTSRAVIFKKQDLPSEEKWPSIFRGVINSPDPNGRQLDGMGGGVSSLSKVCVVGPSVRDDADVDYTFAAIGVKNPEVDFSSNCGNMSSAIGPFAVNAGLLSKEDGPCTVRIHNTNTGKIIHSKFIVEEGEAKVTGSFAIDGVAGTGAKIELAFIDPAGSKTGKTLPTGNVVDIFDNLRVTCIDVGNPCVFVHASSLGVEGGILADAIDAHPDLLHRLDSIRKQAAVAMGISKSLDLVPGSIPKIAMVAAPYTHEVNW
;
A
#
# COMPACT_ATOMS: atom_id res chain seq x y z
N MET A 1 -59.29 -0.78 51.65
CA MET A 1 -59.58 0.64 51.34
C MET A 1 -58.27 1.42 51.35
N SER A 2 -58.04 2.15 50.26
CA SER A 2 -57.06 3.23 50.03
C SER A 2 -55.61 3.09 50.50
N SER A 3 -54.68 3.02 49.55
CA SER A 3 -53.52 3.93 49.60
C SER A 3 -53.00 4.28 48.20
N PHE A 4 -53.22 5.55 47.87
CA PHE A 4 -52.39 6.50 47.13
C PHE A 4 -51.70 6.14 45.79
N LYS A 5 -52.25 6.84 44.78
CA LYS A 5 -51.69 7.30 43.50
C LYS A 5 -50.21 7.70 43.56
N THR A 6 -49.45 7.35 42.50
CA THR A 6 -48.78 8.38 41.69
C THR A 6 -48.55 7.94 40.25
N CYS A 7 -48.72 8.92 39.37
CA CYS A 7 -48.72 8.90 37.92
C CYS A 7 -47.29 8.96 37.37
N ALA A 8 -46.96 8.20 36.32
CA ALA A 8 -45.99 8.63 35.32
C ALA A 8 -46.19 7.88 33.99
N ARG A 9 -46.31 8.67 32.94
CA ARG A 9 -46.68 8.34 31.56
C ARG A 9 -45.70 7.36 30.89
N GLN A 10 -46.26 6.41 30.15
CA GLN A 10 -45.58 5.75 29.02
C GLN A 10 -45.18 6.81 27.98
N MET A 11 -43.90 6.97 27.72
CA MET A 11 -43.39 7.62 26.51
C MET A 11 -42.81 6.55 25.59
N HIS A 12 -43.55 6.28 24.51
CA HIS A 12 -43.01 5.65 23.31
C HIS A 12 -41.89 6.53 22.77
N CYS A 13 -40.67 6.00 22.65
CA CYS A 13 -39.60 6.64 21.89
C CYS A 13 -39.41 5.84 20.59
N ALA A 14 -40.09 6.30 19.53
CA ALA A 14 -39.87 5.80 18.18
C ALA A 14 -38.48 6.24 17.71
N ALA A 15 -37.63 5.26 17.37
CA ALA A 15 -36.34 5.52 16.76
C ALA A 15 -36.53 6.11 15.36
N LEU A 16 -36.25 7.41 15.20
CA LEU A 16 -36.18 8.08 13.92
C LEU A 16 -34.97 7.56 13.12
N LEU A 17 -35.21 6.59 12.24
CA LEU A 17 -34.33 6.30 11.10
C LEU A 17 -34.30 7.55 10.20
N ARG A 18 -33.26 8.37 10.33
CA ARG A 18 -32.96 9.45 9.37
C ARG A 18 -32.63 8.83 8.01
N ARG A 19 -33.62 8.68 7.13
CA ARG A 19 -33.40 8.52 5.69
C ARG A 19 -32.82 9.84 5.17
N GLN A 20 -31.51 9.87 4.90
CA GLN A 20 -30.92 10.93 4.09
C GLN A 20 -31.31 10.73 2.63
N THR A 21 -32.33 11.45 2.17
CA THR A 21 -32.57 11.65 0.75
C THR A 21 -31.53 12.64 0.22
N ARG A 22 -30.64 12.18 -0.67
CA ARG A 22 -29.73 13.06 -1.41
C ARG A 22 -30.54 13.80 -2.48
N SER A 23 -30.82 15.08 -2.26
CA SER A 23 -31.30 15.96 -3.32
C SER A 23 -30.13 16.33 -4.24
N PHE A 24 -30.21 15.93 -5.51
CA PHE A 24 -29.27 16.35 -6.54
C PHE A 24 -29.61 17.77 -7.01
N HIS A 25 -29.29 18.79 -6.21
CA HIS A 25 -29.20 20.15 -6.74
C HIS A 25 -27.83 20.35 -7.38
N ALA A 26 -27.76 20.06 -8.68
CA ALA A 26 -26.61 20.34 -9.52
C ALA A 26 -26.62 21.83 -9.92
N LEU A 27 -25.95 22.66 -9.11
CA LEU A 27 -25.43 23.95 -9.54
C LEU A 27 -23.93 24.02 -9.26
N SER A 28 -23.18 22.99 -9.68
CA SER A 28 -21.75 23.12 -9.87
C SER A 28 -21.50 23.58 -11.30
N ARG A 29 -20.87 24.75 -11.50
CA ARG A 29 -20.27 25.09 -12.80
C ARG A 29 -19.48 23.87 -13.29
N LEU A 30 -19.81 23.35 -14.46
CA LEU A 30 -19.12 22.22 -15.08
C LEU A 30 -17.63 22.57 -15.17
N ARG A 31 -16.83 22.00 -14.27
CA ARG A 31 -15.36 22.09 -14.38
C ARG A 31 -14.97 21.09 -15.46
N LYS A 32 -14.24 21.55 -16.48
CA LYS A 32 -13.67 20.67 -17.50
C LYS A 32 -12.77 19.64 -16.81
N GLN A 33 -12.81 18.39 -17.28
CA GLN A 33 -11.86 17.37 -16.83
C GLN A 33 -10.42 17.81 -17.18
N GLN A 34 -9.50 17.61 -16.24
CA GLN A 34 -8.07 17.81 -16.46
C GLN A 34 -7.46 16.50 -16.97
N SER A 35 -6.51 16.59 -17.89
CA SER A 35 -5.81 15.43 -18.45
C SER A 35 -4.33 15.49 -18.10
N PHE A 36 -3.76 14.35 -17.73
CA PHE A 36 -2.35 14.17 -17.43
C PHE A 36 -1.86 12.91 -18.15
N PRO A 37 -0.75 12.96 -18.89
CA PRO A 37 -0.11 11.76 -19.43
C PRO A 37 0.25 10.78 -18.31
N ALA A 38 -0.12 9.52 -18.49
CA ALA A 38 0.11 8.46 -17.51
C ALA A 38 0.24 7.12 -18.20
N ALA A 39 0.86 6.16 -17.52
CA ALA A 39 0.86 4.78 -17.91
C ALA A 39 0.21 3.90 -16.83
N TYR A 40 -0.30 2.73 -17.21
CA TYR A 40 -0.86 1.77 -16.28
C TYR A 40 -0.08 0.47 -16.36
N TYR A 41 0.61 0.12 -15.27
CA TYR A 41 1.57 -0.99 -15.24
C TYR A 41 1.20 -2.00 -14.17
N ARG A 42 1.49 -3.27 -14.45
CA ARG A 42 1.65 -4.30 -13.43
C ARG A 42 3.11 -4.32 -12.98
N GLY A 43 3.34 -4.22 -11.67
CA GLY A 43 4.63 -4.51 -11.04
C GLY A 43 4.43 -5.62 -10.01
N GLY A 44 5.16 -6.73 -10.13
CA GLY A 44 4.92 -7.94 -9.34
C GLY A 44 3.43 -8.34 -9.37
N THR A 45 2.84 -8.52 -8.19
CA THR A 45 1.41 -8.81 -7.97
C THR A 45 0.57 -7.57 -7.69
N SER A 46 1.00 -6.38 -8.14
CA SER A 46 0.28 -5.11 -7.97
C SER A 46 0.12 -4.37 -9.29
N ARG A 47 -0.82 -3.44 -9.33
CA ARG A 47 -0.98 -2.50 -10.45
C ARG A 47 -1.02 -1.07 -9.94
N ALA A 48 -0.49 -0.14 -10.73
CA ALA A 48 -0.51 1.27 -10.42
C ALA A 48 -0.62 2.12 -11.68
N VAL A 49 -1.15 3.33 -11.50
CA VAL A 49 -0.95 4.41 -12.47
C VAL A 49 0.44 5.01 -12.22
N ILE A 50 1.24 5.15 -13.26
CA ILE A 50 2.58 5.73 -13.21
C ILE A 50 2.58 7.05 -13.98
N PHE A 51 3.06 8.11 -13.34
CA PHE A 51 3.26 9.42 -13.95
C PHE A 51 4.75 9.71 -14.10
N LYS A 52 5.13 10.44 -15.16
CA LYS A 52 6.42 11.15 -15.14
C LYS A 52 6.30 12.37 -14.23
N LYS A 53 7.34 12.67 -13.46
CA LYS A 53 7.36 13.84 -12.56
C LYS A 53 7.07 15.15 -13.29
N GLN A 54 7.63 15.32 -14.50
CA GLN A 54 7.46 16.52 -15.33
C GLN A 54 6.03 16.73 -15.87
N ASP A 55 5.23 15.67 -15.94
CA ASP A 55 3.86 15.71 -16.46
C ASP A 55 2.84 16.06 -15.36
N LEU A 56 3.29 16.14 -14.10
CA LEU A 56 2.49 16.53 -12.95
C LEU A 56 2.81 17.96 -12.51
N PRO A 57 1.83 18.67 -11.92
CA PRO A 57 2.10 19.94 -11.25
C PRO A 57 2.92 19.71 -9.96
N SER A 58 3.17 20.79 -9.22
CA SER A 58 3.84 20.77 -7.92
C SER A 58 3.29 19.69 -6.98
N GLU A 59 4.18 19.07 -6.19
CA GLU A 59 3.90 17.92 -5.33
C GLU A 59 2.72 18.15 -4.37
N GLU A 60 2.50 19.39 -3.93
CA GLU A 60 1.34 19.78 -3.10
C GLU A 60 -0.02 19.44 -3.72
N LYS A 61 -0.11 19.37 -5.05
CA LYS A 61 -1.36 19.04 -5.77
C LYS A 61 -1.58 17.55 -5.94
N TRP A 62 -0.52 16.74 -5.81
CA TRP A 62 -0.55 15.30 -6.07
C TRP A 62 -1.64 14.56 -5.30
N PRO A 63 -1.85 14.76 -3.98
CA PRO A 63 -2.86 14.01 -3.25
C PRO A 63 -4.27 14.17 -3.83
N SER A 64 -4.62 15.38 -4.28
CA SER A 64 -5.93 15.64 -4.89
C SER A 64 -6.08 14.98 -6.26
N ILE A 65 -5.01 15.00 -7.07
CA ILE A 65 -4.96 14.37 -8.38
C ILE A 65 -5.05 12.85 -8.24
N PHE A 66 -4.24 12.26 -7.36
CA PHE A 66 -4.19 10.81 -7.17
C PHE A 66 -5.52 10.25 -6.67
N ARG A 67 -6.21 10.96 -5.78
CA ARG A 67 -7.58 10.62 -5.36
C ARG A 67 -8.57 10.63 -6.52
N GLY A 68 -8.51 11.64 -7.39
CA GLY A 68 -9.37 11.70 -8.57
C GLY A 68 -9.07 10.58 -9.56
N VAL A 69 -7.79 10.32 -9.83
CA VAL A 69 -7.34 9.26 -10.76
C VAL A 69 -7.75 7.87 -10.30
N ILE A 70 -7.66 7.60 -9.00
CA ILE A 70 -7.90 6.27 -8.42
C ILE A 70 -9.36 6.07 -7.98
N ASN A 71 -10.15 7.14 -7.90
CA ASN A 71 -11.46 7.17 -7.24
C ASN A 71 -11.37 6.83 -5.74
N SER A 72 -10.89 7.80 -4.97
CA SER A 72 -10.81 7.72 -3.52
C SER A 72 -11.24 9.05 -2.87
N PRO A 73 -11.99 9.02 -1.76
CA PRO A 73 -12.55 7.82 -1.11
C PRO A 73 -13.78 7.28 -1.88
N ASP A 74 -13.89 5.96 -2.01
CA ASP A 74 -15.12 5.29 -2.43
C ASP A 74 -15.71 4.50 -1.25
N PRO A 75 -16.84 4.95 -0.66
CA PRO A 75 -17.52 4.23 0.42
C PRO A 75 -17.95 2.81 0.05
N ASN A 76 -18.20 2.54 -1.24
CA ASN A 76 -18.57 1.20 -1.72
C ASN A 76 -17.35 0.29 -1.91
N GLY A 77 -16.14 0.86 -1.89
CA GLY A 77 -14.88 0.16 -2.02
C GLY A 77 -14.64 -0.49 -3.39
N ARG A 78 -15.33 -0.04 -4.44
CA ARG A 78 -15.22 -0.61 -5.79
C ARG A 78 -14.30 0.19 -6.71
N GLN A 79 -14.14 1.48 -6.43
CA GLN A 79 -13.33 2.44 -7.20
C GLN A 79 -13.75 2.58 -8.68
N LEU A 80 -15.05 2.47 -8.97
CA LEU A 80 -15.58 2.42 -10.36
C LEU A 80 -15.38 3.68 -11.20
N ASP A 81 -15.34 4.87 -10.58
CA ASP A 81 -15.14 6.16 -11.24
C ASP A 81 -13.65 6.54 -11.37
N GLY A 82 -12.77 5.55 -11.51
CA GLY A 82 -11.32 5.74 -11.56
C GLY A 82 -10.56 4.46 -11.94
N MET A 83 -9.23 4.53 -11.85
CA MET A 83 -8.32 3.43 -12.23
C MET A 83 -8.01 2.46 -11.07
N GLY A 84 -8.54 2.72 -9.88
CA GLY A 84 -8.41 1.85 -8.72
C GLY A 84 -9.18 0.53 -8.89
N GLY A 85 -8.75 -0.50 -8.17
CA GLY A 85 -9.37 -1.84 -8.23
C GLY A 85 -10.11 -2.28 -6.97
N GLY A 86 -10.39 -1.37 -6.03
CA GLY A 86 -11.13 -1.67 -4.79
C GLY A 86 -10.33 -2.37 -3.70
N VAL A 87 -9.07 -2.72 -3.96
CA VAL A 87 -8.16 -3.37 -3.01
C VAL A 87 -6.80 -2.67 -2.99
N SER A 88 -6.06 -2.82 -1.88
CA SER A 88 -4.80 -2.07 -1.65
C SER A 88 -3.71 -2.37 -2.68
N SER A 89 -3.69 -3.57 -3.27
CA SER A 89 -2.76 -3.98 -4.33
C SER A 89 -3.04 -3.28 -5.67
N LEU A 90 -4.22 -2.67 -5.83
CA LEU A 90 -4.71 -2.03 -7.04
C LEU A 90 -5.05 -0.53 -6.84
N SER A 91 -4.82 0.02 -5.65
CA SER A 91 -5.05 1.43 -5.30
C SER A 91 -3.72 2.13 -5.05
N LYS A 92 -2.98 2.33 -6.14
CA LYS A 92 -1.56 2.75 -6.12
C LYS A 92 -1.26 3.76 -7.22
N VAL A 93 -0.40 4.72 -6.88
CA VAL A 93 0.22 5.64 -7.84
C VAL A 93 1.73 5.63 -7.67
N CYS A 94 2.45 5.72 -8.77
CA CYS A 94 3.90 5.92 -8.80
C CYS A 94 4.22 7.21 -9.57
N VAL A 95 5.24 7.94 -9.12
CA VAL A 95 5.82 9.06 -9.86
C VAL A 95 7.28 8.76 -10.10
N VAL A 96 7.73 8.93 -11.34
CA VAL A 96 9.10 8.62 -11.76
C VAL A 96 9.69 9.81 -12.52
N GLY A 97 10.94 10.14 -12.25
CA GLY A 97 11.68 11.17 -12.99
C GLY A 97 13.18 10.87 -13.01
N PRO A 98 13.97 11.60 -13.80
CA PRO A 98 15.42 11.48 -13.74
C PRO A 98 15.92 11.82 -12.33
N SER A 99 16.92 11.09 -11.83
CA SER A 99 17.57 11.42 -10.56
C SER A 99 18.66 12.46 -10.77
N VAL A 100 18.90 13.27 -9.75
CA VAL A 100 20.07 14.17 -9.67
C VAL A 100 21.20 13.58 -8.82
N ARG A 101 21.03 12.35 -8.32
CA ARG A 101 22.02 11.65 -7.49
C ARG A 101 22.98 10.86 -8.37
N ASP A 102 24.25 10.79 -7.98
CA ASP A 102 25.28 10.04 -8.72
C ASP A 102 25.08 8.51 -8.62
N ASP A 103 24.42 8.03 -7.56
CA ASP A 103 24.16 6.62 -7.30
C ASP A 103 22.82 6.11 -7.86
N ALA A 104 22.06 6.95 -8.56
CA ALA A 104 20.76 6.60 -9.13
C ALA A 104 20.58 7.13 -10.56
N ASP A 105 19.79 6.41 -11.36
CA ASP A 105 19.42 6.84 -12.71
C ASP A 105 18.05 7.55 -12.69
N VAL A 106 17.11 7.07 -11.86
CA VAL A 106 15.77 7.64 -11.70
C VAL A 106 15.35 7.75 -10.24
N ASP A 107 14.56 8.77 -9.95
CA ASP A 107 13.82 8.93 -8.70
C ASP A 107 12.45 8.28 -8.82
N TYR A 108 12.05 7.58 -7.76
CA TYR A 108 10.77 6.88 -7.65
C TYR A 108 10.05 7.29 -6.36
N THR A 109 8.84 7.83 -6.51
CA THR A 109 7.90 8.09 -5.39
C THR A 109 6.70 7.16 -5.50
N PHE A 110 6.42 6.43 -4.42
CA PHE A 110 5.22 5.62 -4.26
C PHE A 110 4.17 6.34 -3.42
N ALA A 111 2.90 6.19 -3.80
CA ALA A 111 1.75 6.57 -3.00
C ALA A 111 0.79 5.38 -2.86
N ALA A 112 0.43 5.05 -1.62
CA ALA A 112 -0.70 4.17 -1.32
C ALA A 112 -1.95 5.03 -1.10
N ILE A 113 -3.05 4.70 -1.79
CA ILE A 113 -4.28 5.50 -1.74
C ILE A 113 -5.34 4.67 -1.00
N GLY A 114 -5.90 5.24 0.05
CA GLY A 114 -7.00 4.63 0.80
C GLY A 114 -8.18 4.33 -0.12
N VAL A 115 -8.77 3.14 -0.01
CA VAL A 115 -9.94 2.80 -0.83
C VAL A 115 -11.18 3.53 -0.30
N LYS A 116 -11.49 3.37 0.99
CA LYS A 116 -12.69 3.93 1.64
C LYS A 116 -12.45 5.24 2.38
N ASN A 117 -11.19 5.64 2.54
CA ASN A 117 -10.78 6.87 3.22
C ASN A 117 -9.95 7.74 2.25
N PRO A 118 -9.87 9.07 2.47
CA PRO A 118 -9.23 10.00 1.54
C PRO A 118 -7.70 10.10 1.70
N GLU A 119 -7.08 9.15 2.40
CA GLU A 119 -5.65 9.22 2.70
C GLU A 119 -4.81 8.90 1.46
N VAL A 120 -3.74 9.66 1.29
CA VAL A 120 -2.68 9.41 0.31
C VAL A 120 -1.39 9.31 1.10
N ASP A 121 -0.89 8.09 1.23
CA ASP A 121 0.23 7.76 2.10
C ASP A 121 1.52 7.57 1.30
N PHE A 122 2.50 8.43 1.58
CA PHE A 122 3.84 8.43 0.99
C PHE A 122 4.90 7.83 1.92
N SER A 123 4.50 7.24 3.04
CA SER A 123 5.42 6.81 4.09
C SER A 123 6.17 5.52 3.80
N SER A 124 5.84 4.76 2.76
CA SER A 124 6.49 3.48 2.43
C SER A 124 6.98 3.39 0.99
N ASN A 125 7.83 2.39 0.74
CA ASN A 125 8.07 1.86 -0.61
C ASN A 125 7.03 0.79 -0.98
N CYS A 126 6.85 0.51 -2.28
CA CYS A 126 6.19 -0.68 -2.78
C CYS A 126 7.18 -1.59 -3.53
N GLY A 127 7.56 -2.71 -2.91
CA GLY A 127 8.50 -3.67 -3.51
C GLY A 127 8.00 -4.26 -4.83
N ASN A 128 6.70 -4.57 -4.92
CA ASN A 128 6.05 -5.01 -6.16
C ASN A 128 6.19 -3.97 -7.28
N MET A 129 5.81 -2.72 -7.03
CA MET A 129 5.89 -1.68 -8.06
C MET A 129 7.32 -1.30 -8.43
N SER A 130 8.29 -1.52 -7.54
CA SER A 130 9.72 -1.36 -7.85
C SER A 130 10.15 -2.20 -9.07
N SER A 131 9.47 -3.33 -9.34
CA SER A 131 9.75 -4.16 -10.51
C SER A 131 9.35 -3.48 -11.82
N ALA A 132 8.40 -2.55 -11.81
CA ALA A 132 7.94 -1.85 -13.01
C ALA A 132 8.74 -0.57 -13.31
N ILE A 133 9.47 -0.02 -12.34
CA ILE A 133 10.08 1.32 -12.46
C ILE A 133 11.24 1.33 -13.46
N GLY A 134 12.14 0.34 -13.40
CA GLY A 134 13.24 0.21 -14.36
C GLY A 134 12.72 0.09 -15.80
N PRO A 135 11.83 -0.89 -16.09
CA PRO A 135 11.17 -1.01 -17.38
C PRO A 135 10.44 0.27 -17.83
N PHE A 136 9.64 0.88 -16.95
CA PHE A 136 8.94 2.12 -17.26
C PHE A 136 9.90 3.24 -17.64
N ALA A 137 11.03 3.39 -16.94
CA ALA A 137 11.99 4.45 -17.22
C ALA A 137 12.58 4.34 -18.65
N VAL A 138 12.84 3.11 -19.12
CA VAL A 138 13.29 2.85 -20.50
C VAL A 138 12.15 3.12 -21.49
N ASN A 139 11.01 2.46 -21.33
CA ASN A 139 9.89 2.55 -22.29
C ASN A 139 9.32 3.98 -22.39
N ALA A 140 9.35 4.73 -21.29
CA ALA A 140 8.89 6.11 -21.26
C ALA A 140 9.95 7.11 -21.76
N GLY A 141 11.13 6.66 -22.18
CA GLY A 141 12.21 7.53 -22.66
C GLY A 141 12.81 8.44 -21.59
N LEU A 142 12.70 8.08 -20.31
CA LEU A 142 13.42 8.76 -19.22
C LEU A 142 14.91 8.35 -19.22
N LEU A 143 15.21 7.16 -19.72
CA LEU A 143 16.56 6.62 -19.89
C LEU A 143 16.66 5.97 -21.27
N SER A 144 17.79 6.18 -21.95
CA SER A 144 18.16 5.40 -23.13
C SER A 144 19.07 4.25 -22.69
N LYS A 145 18.79 3.04 -23.17
CA LYS A 145 19.57 1.82 -22.90
C LYS A 145 19.70 1.03 -24.20
N GLU A 146 20.84 0.39 -24.37
CA GLU A 146 21.07 -0.53 -25.49
C GLU A 146 20.29 -1.84 -25.30
N ASP A 147 20.00 -2.52 -26.41
CA ASP A 147 19.41 -3.85 -26.39
C ASP A 147 20.32 -4.85 -25.66
N GLY A 148 19.71 -5.76 -24.91
CA GLY A 148 20.38 -6.75 -24.09
C GLY A 148 20.18 -6.55 -22.57
N PRO A 149 20.99 -7.22 -21.74
CA PRO A 149 20.91 -7.08 -20.30
C PRO A 149 21.22 -5.66 -19.82
N CYS A 150 20.30 -5.10 -19.03
CA CYS A 150 20.40 -3.75 -18.51
C CYS A 150 20.20 -3.75 -16.99
N THR A 151 20.81 -2.78 -16.31
CA THR A 151 20.48 -2.41 -14.92
C THR A 151 20.11 -0.95 -14.85
N VAL A 152 19.00 -0.67 -14.17
CA VAL A 152 18.55 0.68 -13.80
C VAL A 152 18.65 0.84 -12.29
N ARG A 153 19.35 1.88 -11.83
CA ARG A 153 19.48 2.25 -10.42
C ARG A 153 18.34 3.19 -10.04
N ILE A 154 17.55 2.82 -9.06
CA ILE A 154 16.34 3.53 -8.66
C ILE A 154 16.56 4.08 -7.26
N HIS A 155 16.49 5.40 -7.11
CA HIS A 155 16.38 6.04 -5.80
C HIS A 155 14.92 6.10 -5.39
N ASN A 156 14.54 5.32 -4.37
CA ASN A 156 13.21 5.39 -3.79
C ASN A 156 13.12 6.60 -2.85
N THR A 157 12.49 7.66 -3.31
CA THR A 157 12.32 8.93 -2.57
C THR A 157 11.55 8.78 -1.26
N ASN A 158 10.69 7.75 -1.13
CA ASN A 158 10.00 7.50 0.12
C ASN A 158 10.97 7.09 1.23
N THR A 159 12.00 6.31 0.92
CA THR A 159 12.89 5.66 1.91
C THR A 159 14.34 6.12 1.85
N GLY A 160 14.71 6.86 0.80
CA GLY A 160 16.10 7.23 0.50
C GLY A 160 16.98 6.06 0.06
N LYS A 161 16.40 4.85 -0.15
CA LYS A 161 17.14 3.64 -0.48
C LYS A 161 17.32 3.45 -1.98
N ILE A 162 18.38 2.74 -2.36
CA ILE A 162 18.69 2.40 -3.74
C ILE A 162 18.20 0.99 -4.05
N ILE A 163 17.60 0.83 -5.23
CA ILE A 163 17.12 -0.45 -5.76
C ILE A 163 17.71 -0.63 -7.15
N HIS A 164 18.38 -1.75 -7.40
CA HIS A 164 18.80 -2.11 -8.75
C HIS A 164 17.73 -2.96 -9.41
N SER A 165 17.27 -2.53 -10.58
CA SER A 165 16.34 -3.27 -11.43
C SER A 165 17.09 -3.80 -12.65
N LYS A 166 17.24 -5.12 -12.71
CA LYS A 166 17.94 -5.81 -13.80
C LYS A 166 16.94 -6.56 -14.68
N PHE A 167 16.98 -6.31 -15.97
CA PHE A 167 16.05 -6.86 -16.97
C PHE A 167 16.69 -6.83 -18.37
N ILE A 168 15.96 -7.31 -19.38
CA ILE A 168 16.40 -7.30 -20.78
C ILE A 168 15.69 -6.18 -21.55
N VAL A 169 16.44 -5.43 -22.34
CA VAL A 169 15.92 -4.50 -23.36
C VAL A 169 15.96 -5.21 -24.72
N GLU A 170 14.90 -5.09 -25.52
CA GLU A 170 14.75 -5.67 -26.86
C GLU A 170 13.99 -4.65 -27.71
N GLU A 171 14.55 -4.29 -28.87
CA GLU A 171 13.99 -3.26 -29.76
C GLU A 171 13.79 -1.89 -29.07
N GLY A 172 14.72 -1.53 -28.18
CA GLY A 172 14.70 -0.27 -27.43
C GLY A 172 13.70 -0.22 -26.27
N GLU A 173 12.95 -1.29 -25.99
CA GLU A 173 11.99 -1.38 -24.89
C GLU A 173 12.32 -2.54 -23.94
N ALA A 174 11.83 -2.46 -22.70
CA ALA A 174 11.93 -3.58 -21.77
C ALA A 174 11.15 -4.79 -22.28
N LYS A 175 11.83 -5.93 -22.39
CA LYS A 175 11.24 -7.20 -22.82
C LYS A 175 10.08 -7.60 -21.90
N VAL A 176 8.93 -7.92 -22.49
CA VAL A 176 7.71 -8.29 -21.75
C VAL A 176 7.52 -9.80 -21.68
N THR A 177 7.74 -10.50 -22.78
CA THR A 177 7.49 -11.95 -22.89
C THR A 177 8.69 -12.77 -22.40
N GLY A 178 8.41 -13.91 -21.78
CA GLY A 178 9.40 -14.81 -21.23
C GLY A 178 8.74 -15.99 -20.53
N SER A 179 9.54 -16.90 -19.97
CA SER A 179 9.06 -18.13 -19.32
C SER A 179 8.99 -18.04 -17.79
N PHE A 180 9.26 -16.87 -17.20
CA PHE A 180 9.29 -16.72 -15.75
C PHE A 180 7.87 -16.53 -15.20
N ALA A 181 7.51 -17.33 -14.19
CA ALA A 181 6.24 -17.23 -13.47
C ALA A 181 6.47 -16.73 -12.05
N ILE A 182 5.45 -16.05 -11.49
CA ILE A 182 5.38 -15.69 -10.07
C ILE A 182 3.99 -16.01 -9.53
N ASP A 183 3.90 -16.41 -8.27
CA ASP A 183 2.63 -16.70 -7.63
C ASP A 183 1.71 -15.46 -7.63
N GLY A 184 0.43 -15.68 -7.88
CA GLY A 184 -0.58 -14.62 -7.95
C GLY A 184 -0.65 -13.85 -9.27
N VAL A 185 0.15 -14.21 -10.29
CA VAL A 185 0.01 -13.69 -11.66
C VAL A 185 -0.21 -14.85 -12.63
N ALA A 186 -1.29 -14.78 -13.41
CA ALA A 186 -1.56 -15.76 -14.45
C ALA A 186 -0.55 -15.65 -15.60
N GLY A 187 -0.06 -16.81 -16.07
CA GLY A 187 0.85 -16.91 -17.21
C GLY A 187 2.32 -16.69 -16.85
N THR A 188 3.10 -16.29 -17.85
CA THR A 188 4.55 -16.08 -17.74
C THR A 188 4.96 -14.76 -18.38
N GLY A 189 6.14 -14.27 -18.01
CA GLY A 189 6.74 -13.07 -18.60
C GLY A 189 8.25 -13.06 -18.49
N ALA A 190 8.87 -11.96 -18.91
CA ALA A 190 10.29 -11.74 -18.71
C ALA A 190 10.62 -11.56 -17.22
N LYS A 191 11.74 -12.15 -16.78
CA LYS A 191 12.23 -11.99 -15.41
C LYS A 191 12.79 -10.58 -15.22
N ILE A 192 12.36 -9.93 -14.14
CA ILE A 192 12.97 -8.70 -13.62
C ILE A 192 13.53 -9.02 -12.25
N GLU A 193 14.83 -8.83 -12.08
CA GLU A 193 15.53 -9.07 -10.83
C GLU A 193 15.71 -7.76 -10.07
N LEU A 194 15.32 -7.74 -8.80
CA LEU A 194 15.45 -6.58 -7.93
C LEU A 194 16.48 -6.87 -6.83
N ALA A 195 17.47 -5.99 -6.69
CA ALA A 195 18.35 -5.95 -5.53
C ALA A 195 18.07 -4.69 -4.72
N PHE A 196 17.71 -4.84 -3.45
CA PHE A 196 17.52 -3.73 -2.52
C PHE A 196 18.85 -3.48 -1.80
N ILE A 197 19.50 -2.35 -2.10
CA ILE A 197 20.83 -2.04 -1.60
C ILE A 197 20.72 -1.36 -0.24
N ASP A 198 21.48 -1.87 0.75
CA ASP A 198 21.47 -1.42 2.15
C ASP A 198 20.05 -1.15 2.71
N PRO A 199 19.15 -2.16 2.69
CA PRO A 199 17.72 -1.95 2.89
C PRO A 199 17.34 -1.63 4.34
N ALA A 200 18.25 -1.79 5.30
CA ALA A 200 18.01 -1.60 6.72
C ALA A 200 17.72 -0.13 7.07
N GLY A 201 16.87 0.09 8.07
CA GLY A 201 16.57 1.41 8.62
C GLY A 201 15.91 2.36 7.62
N SER A 202 15.03 1.87 6.75
CA SER A 202 14.43 2.67 5.67
C SER A 202 13.53 3.80 6.18
N LYS A 203 13.10 3.73 7.44
CA LYS A 203 12.31 4.77 8.12
C LYS A 203 12.89 5.20 9.45
N THR A 204 13.53 4.29 10.16
CA THR A 204 13.96 4.46 11.55
C THR A 204 15.47 4.61 11.69
N GLY A 205 16.23 4.37 10.60
CA GLY A 205 17.69 4.37 10.61
C GLY A 205 18.33 3.15 11.29
N LYS A 206 17.54 2.19 11.78
CA LYS A 206 18.02 1.00 12.49
C LYS A 206 17.37 -0.27 11.94
N THR A 207 18.09 -1.39 11.93
CA THR A 207 17.51 -2.70 11.58
C THR A 207 16.49 -3.16 12.63
N LEU A 208 16.82 -3.00 13.92
CA LEU A 208 15.97 -3.32 15.06
C LEU A 208 15.65 -2.02 15.81
N PRO A 209 14.55 -1.32 15.47
CA PRO A 209 14.35 0.05 15.93
C PRO A 209 14.09 0.16 17.44
N THR A 210 13.51 -0.88 18.04
CA THR A 210 13.27 -0.99 19.49
C THR A 210 14.53 -1.33 20.27
N GLY A 211 15.60 -1.79 19.59
CA GLY A 211 16.82 -2.32 20.21
C GLY A 211 16.72 -3.79 20.62
N ASN A 212 15.53 -4.40 20.55
CA ASN A 212 15.31 -5.80 20.94
C ASN A 212 15.10 -6.69 19.70
N VAL A 213 15.49 -7.96 19.82
CA VAL A 213 15.07 -8.99 18.84
C VAL A 213 13.60 -9.39 19.06
N VAL A 214 13.16 -9.35 20.32
CA VAL A 214 11.79 -9.66 20.72
C VAL A 214 11.31 -8.61 21.72
N ASP A 215 10.18 -8.00 21.39
CA ASP A 215 9.37 -7.13 22.23
C ASP A 215 8.10 -7.88 22.70
N ILE A 216 7.38 -7.28 23.65
CA ILE A 216 6.09 -7.79 24.14
C ILE A 216 5.02 -6.72 23.96
N PHE A 217 3.98 -7.02 23.17
CA PHE A 217 2.79 -6.17 22.99
C PHE A 217 1.54 -7.04 23.15
N ASP A 218 0.54 -6.56 23.88
CA ASP A 218 -0.67 -7.33 24.22
C ASP A 218 -0.37 -8.74 24.78
N ASN A 219 0.71 -8.86 25.58
CA ASN A 219 1.24 -10.13 26.11
C ASN A 219 1.74 -11.14 25.05
N LEU A 220 1.94 -10.70 23.81
CA LEU A 220 2.45 -11.53 22.71
C LEU A 220 3.89 -11.15 22.38
N ARG A 221 4.69 -12.16 22.02
CA ARG A 221 6.06 -11.98 21.51
C ARG A 221 6.00 -11.44 20.09
N VAL A 222 6.70 -10.35 19.86
CA VAL A 222 6.70 -9.62 18.59
C VAL A 222 8.13 -9.25 18.20
N THR A 223 8.46 -9.34 16.92
CA THR A 223 9.72 -8.81 16.38
C THR A 223 9.43 -7.58 15.52
N CYS A 224 10.08 -6.47 15.84
CA CYS A 224 10.01 -5.22 15.08
C CYS A 224 11.28 -5.05 14.24
N ILE A 225 11.16 -5.05 12.93
CA ILE A 225 12.29 -4.89 12.01
C ILE A 225 12.01 -3.79 10.99
N ASP A 226 13.02 -3.02 10.63
CA ASP A 226 12.95 -2.05 9.55
C ASP A 226 13.98 -2.39 8.48
N VAL A 227 13.54 -3.18 7.49
CA VAL A 227 14.32 -3.60 6.32
C VAL A 227 13.41 -3.53 5.10
N GLY A 228 13.73 -2.65 4.15
CA GLY A 228 12.86 -2.31 3.01
C GLY A 228 11.68 -1.42 3.44
N ASN A 229 10.83 -1.92 4.32
CA ASN A 229 9.86 -1.15 5.10
C ASN A 229 9.81 -1.68 6.54
N PRO A 230 9.40 -0.85 7.52
CA PRO A 230 9.07 -1.31 8.86
C PRO A 230 8.01 -2.42 8.83
N CYS A 231 8.30 -3.53 9.49
CA CYS A 231 7.43 -4.70 9.59
C CYS A 231 7.46 -5.28 11.01
N VAL A 232 6.30 -5.78 11.42
CA VAL A 232 6.04 -6.38 12.72
C VAL A 232 5.69 -7.84 12.49
N PHE A 233 6.39 -8.75 13.17
CA PHE A 233 6.18 -10.18 13.04
C PHE A 233 5.65 -10.75 14.36
N VAL A 234 4.55 -11.51 14.27
CA VAL A 234 3.92 -12.18 15.42
C VAL A 234 3.59 -13.62 15.04
N HIS A 235 3.68 -14.55 15.99
CA HIS A 235 3.32 -15.94 15.72
C HIS A 235 1.81 -16.12 15.58
N ALA A 236 1.37 -16.82 14.52
CA ALA A 236 -0.03 -17.13 14.27
C ALA A 236 -0.69 -17.87 15.44
N SER A 237 0.00 -18.86 16.01
CA SER A 237 -0.49 -19.64 17.16
C SER A 237 -0.72 -18.79 18.41
N SER A 238 0.06 -17.72 18.60
CA SER A 238 -0.14 -16.77 19.71
C SER A 238 -1.39 -15.92 19.55
N LEU A 239 -1.91 -15.81 18.32
CA LEU A 239 -3.20 -15.19 18.02
C LEU A 239 -4.36 -16.20 18.04
N GLY A 240 -4.08 -17.49 18.22
CA GLY A 240 -5.09 -18.55 18.22
C GLY A 240 -5.57 -18.96 16.83
N VAL A 241 -4.77 -18.68 15.79
CA VAL A 241 -5.10 -19.03 14.39
C VAL A 241 -4.09 -20.00 13.79
N GLU A 242 -4.55 -20.78 12.82
CA GLU A 242 -3.69 -21.69 12.06
C GLU A 242 -2.68 -20.91 11.21
N GLY A 243 -1.48 -21.49 11.03
CA GLY A 243 -0.43 -20.86 10.23
C GLY A 243 -0.78 -20.71 8.75
N GLY A 244 -1.68 -21.55 8.23
CA GLY A 244 -2.16 -21.53 6.84
C GLY A 244 -3.46 -20.76 6.61
N ILE A 245 -3.87 -19.88 7.54
CA ILE A 245 -5.09 -19.09 7.39
C ILE A 245 -5.05 -18.21 6.13
N LEU A 246 -6.09 -18.28 5.30
CA LEU A 246 -6.20 -17.54 4.03
C LEU A 246 -6.98 -16.23 4.19
N ALA A 247 -6.92 -15.36 3.18
CA ALA A 247 -7.48 -14.01 3.21
C ALA A 247 -8.95 -13.96 3.65
N ASP A 248 -9.83 -14.77 3.04
CA ASP A 248 -11.26 -14.80 3.39
C ASP A 248 -11.50 -15.20 4.85
N ALA A 249 -10.70 -16.12 5.37
CA ALA A 249 -10.78 -16.56 6.77
C ALA A 249 -10.22 -15.49 7.74
N ILE A 250 -9.21 -14.72 7.33
CA ILE A 250 -8.72 -13.56 8.08
C ILE A 250 -9.81 -12.49 8.16
N ASP A 251 -10.45 -12.17 7.04
CA ASP A 251 -11.48 -11.14 6.94
C ASP A 251 -12.76 -11.53 7.71
N ALA A 252 -13.10 -12.82 7.72
CA ALA A 252 -14.22 -13.36 8.48
C ALA A 252 -13.93 -13.53 9.99
N HIS A 253 -12.66 -13.48 10.41
CA HIS A 253 -12.31 -13.69 11.82
C HIS A 253 -12.77 -12.49 12.67
N PRO A 254 -13.52 -12.71 13.76
CA PRO A 254 -14.25 -11.65 14.45
C PRO A 254 -13.38 -10.55 15.07
N ASP A 255 -12.17 -10.88 15.54
CA ASP A 255 -11.30 -9.95 16.27
C ASP A 255 -9.86 -9.82 15.72
N LEU A 256 -9.50 -10.62 14.70
CA LEU A 256 -8.09 -10.80 14.33
C LEU A 256 -7.49 -9.52 13.78
N LEU A 257 -8.19 -8.86 12.86
CA LEU A 257 -7.76 -7.59 12.27
C LEU A 257 -7.61 -6.49 13.33
N HIS A 258 -8.49 -6.46 14.33
CA HIS A 258 -8.41 -5.51 15.44
C HIS A 258 -7.18 -5.78 16.32
N ARG A 259 -6.92 -7.05 16.68
CA ARG A 259 -5.74 -7.45 17.45
C ARG A 259 -4.45 -7.16 16.70
N LEU A 260 -4.40 -7.46 15.40
CA LEU A 260 -3.27 -7.14 14.54
C LEU A 260 -3.02 -5.63 14.48
N ASP A 261 -4.06 -4.80 14.31
CA ASP A 261 -3.89 -3.34 14.29
C ASP A 261 -3.46 -2.78 15.65
N SER A 262 -3.95 -3.34 16.77
CA SER A 262 -3.49 -2.99 18.13
C SER A 262 -1.97 -3.18 18.26
N ILE A 263 -1.48 -4.39 17.96
CA ILE A 263 -0.06 -4.73 18.01
C ILE A 263 0.75 -3.84 17.07
N ARG A 264 0.27 -3.65 15.84
CA ARG A 264 0.91 -2.82 14.81
C ARG A 264 1.08 -1.37 15.29
N LYS A 265 0.07 -0.79 15.95
CA LYS A 265 0.11 0.58 16.48
C LYS A 265 1.07 0.70 17.66
N GLN A 266 1.05 -0.26 18.60
CA GLN A 266 1.99 -0.29 19.72
C GLN A 266 3.44 -0.37 19.22
N ALA A 267 3.70 -1.27 18.27
CA ALA A 267 5.00 -1.41 17.62
C ALA A 267 5.41 -0.13 16.88
N ALA A 268 4.49 0.54 16.17
CA ALA A 268 4.79 1.80 15.49
C ALA A 268 5.31 2.89 16.45
N VAL A 269 4.68 3.00 17.63
CA VAL A 269 5.13 3.93 18.68
C VAL A 269 6.48 3.51 19.24
N ALA A 270 6.66 2.22 19.55
CA ALA A 270 7.91 1.68 20.10
C ALA A 270 9.09 1.81 19.12
N MET A 271 8.84 1.68 17.81
CA MET A 271 9.84 1.88 16.75
C MET A 271 10.17 3.36 16.49
N GLY A 272 9.45 4.29 17.13
CA GLY A 272 9.59 5.73 16.89
C GLY A 272 9.00 6.23 15.57
N ILE A 273 8.17 5.43 14.90
CA ILE A 273 7.51 5.80 13.62
C ILE A 273 6.37 6.78 13.86
N SER A 274 5.68 6.65 14.99
CA SER A 274 4.59 7.56 15.36
C SER A 274 4.69 8.01 16.81
N LYS A 275 4.14 9.20 17.10
CA LYS A 275 4.12 9.79 18.44
C LYS A 275 3.02 9.21 19.34
N SER A 276 1.96 8.69 18.74
CA SER A 276 0.81 8.12 19.45
C SER A 276 0.07 7.10 18.56
N LEU A 277 -0.76 6.26 19.18
CA LEU A 277 -1.50 5.20 18.49
C LEU A 277 -2.47 5.73 17.42
N ASP A 278 -3.00 6.94 17.61
CA ASP A 278 -3.97 7.56 16.68
C ASP A 278 -3.31 8.19 15.44
N LEU A 279 -2.00 8.40 15.48
CA LEU A 279 -1.24 9.03 14.41
C LEU A 279 -0.40 8.03 13.61
N VAL A 280 -0.69 6.73 13.74
CA VAL A 280 0.07 5.69 13.06
C VAL A 280 -0.31 5.68 11.57
N PRO A 281 0.66 5.84 10.64
CA PRO A 281 0.38 5.77 9.21
C PRO A 281 -0.29 4.45 8.82
N GLY A 282 -1.16 4.49 7.81
CA GLY A 282 -1.85 3.29 7.33
C GLY A 282 -0.91 2.28 6.68
N SER A 283 0.17 2.74 6.03
CA SER A 283 1.06 1.85 5.29
C SER A 283 2.26 1.32 6.07
N ILE A 284 2.65 1.92 7.20
CA ILE A 284 3.76 1.44 8.05
C ILE A 284 3.47 1.55 9.56
N PRO A 285 4.03 0.64 10.37
CA PRO A 285 4.67 -0.59 9.93
C PRO A 285 3.65 -1.57 9.34
N LYS A 286 4.11 -2.49 8.49
CA LYS A 286 3.33 -3.68 8.13
C LYS A 286 3.25 -4.62 9.32
N ILE A 287 2.25 -5.50 9.35
CA ILE A 287 2.20 -6.60 10.30
C ILE A 287 1.99 -7.91 9.55
N ALA A 288 2.73 -8.94 9.94
CA ALA A 288 2.68 -10.27 9.37
C ALA A 288 2.59 -11.32 10.48
N MET A 289 1.73 -12.32 10.26
CA MET A 289 1.72 -13.52 11.06
C MET A 289 2.71 -14.53 10.48
N VAL A 290 3.45 -15.22 11.34
CA VAL A 290 4.41 -16.28 10.94
C VAL A 290 4.13 -17.59 11.67
N ALA A 291 4.44 -18.69 10.98
CA ALA A 291 4.30 -20.04 11.51
C ALA A 291 5.40 -20.94 10.94
N ALA A 292 5.53 -22.15 11.51
CA ALA A 292 6.30 -23.22 10.88
C ALA A 292 5.68 -23.58 9.51
N PRO A 293 6.44 -24.23 8.60
CA PRO A 293 5.93 -24.65 7.30
C PRO A 293 4.60 -25.40 7.42
N TYR A 294 3.66 -25.09 6.53
CA TYR A 294 2.31 -25.64 6.51
C TYR A 294 1.91 -25.98 5.08
N THR A 295 1.20 -27.09 4.90
CA THR A 295 0.63 -27.48 3.60
C THR A 295 -0.83 -27.05 3.57
N HIS A 296 -1.21 -26.25 2.58
CA HIS A 296 -2.60 -25.89 2.32
C HIS A 296 -2.93 -26.15 0.85
N GLU A 297 -4.16 -26.54 0.57
CA GLU A 297 -4.65 -26.66 -0.80
C GLU A 297 -5.02 -25.28 -1.33
N VAL A 298 -4.37 -24.89 -2.43
CA VAL A 298 -4.73 -23.69 -3.19
C VAL A 298 -5.56 -24.15 -4.37
N ASN A 299 -6.87 -23.90 -4.33
CA ASN A 299 -7.74 -24.14 -5.46
C ASN A 299 -7.53 -23.00 -6.48
N TRP A 300 -6.92 -23.32 -7.62
CA TRP A 300 -6.73 -22.42 -8.75
C TRP A 300 -7.88 -22.51 -9.74
#